data_AF-A0A4U9D1V8-F1
#
_entry.id   AF-A0A4U9D1V8-F1
#
_cell.length_a   1.000
_cell.length_b   1.000
_cell.length_c   1.000
_cell.angle_alpha   90.00
_cell.angle_beta   90.00
_cell.angle_gamma   90.00
#
_symmetry.space_group_name_H-M   'P 1'
#
loop_
_entity.id
_entity.type
_entity.pdbx_description
1 polymer ?
#
loop_
_entity_poly.entity_id
_entity_poly.type
_entity_poly.pdbx_seq_one_letter_code
_entity_poly.pdbx_strand_id
1 'polypeptide(L)'
;MEVTAIEGKNVICKVLNNGDLGENKGVNLPGVSIALPALAEKDKQDLIFGCEQGVDFVAASFIRKRSDVVEIREHLKANGGDNIQIISKIENQEGLNNFDEILEASDGIMVARGDMGVEIPVEEVIFAQKMISKMYPRA
;
A
#
# COMPACT_ATOMS: atom_id res chain seq x y z
N MET A 1 13.54 3.39 -15.33
CA MET A 1 14.61 2.62 -16.02
C MET A 1 14.00 1.34 -16.54
N GLU A 2 14.59 0.71 -17.55
CA GLU A 2 14.17 -0.60 -18.07
C GLU A 2 15.20 -1.67 -17.68
N VAL A 3 14.75 -2.81 -17.16
CA VAL A 3 15.63 -3.92 -16.77
C VAL A 3 16.14 -4.64 -18.02
N THR A 4 17.46 -4.82 -18.15
CA THR A 4 18.08 -5.49 -19.30
C THR A 4 18.68 -6.85 -18.95
N ALA A 5 19.11 -7.06 -17.70
CA ALA A 5 19.65 -8.33 -17.22
C ALA A 5 19.58 -8.41 -15.68
N ILE A 6 19.64 -9.64 -15.16
CA ILE A 6 19.78 -9.92 -13.73
C ILE A 6 21.01 -10.81 -13.57
N GLU A 7 22.02 -10.35 -12.82
CA GLU A 7 23.30 -11.04 -12.65
C GLU A 7 23.63 -11.14 -11.16
N GLY A 8 23.50 -12.34 -10.60
CA GLY A 8 23.72 -12.58 -9.17
C GLY A 8 22.78 -11.75 -8.30
N LYS A 9 23.32 -10.75 -7.62
CA LYS A 9 22.57 -9.82 -6.75
C LYS A 9 22.27 -8.46 -7.40
N ASN A 10 22.65 -8.28 -8.66
CA ASN A 10 22.53 -7.01 -9.36
C ASN A 10 21.38 -7.06 -10.38
N VAL A 11 20.64 -5.97 -10.47
CA VAL A 11 19.67 -5.71 -11.54
C VAL A 11 20.28 -4.68 -12.48
N ILE A 12 20.61 -5.09 -13.70
CA ILE A 12 21.22 -4.22 -14.70
C ILE A 12 20.10 -3.54 -15.47
N CYS A 13 20.15 -2.20 -15.53
CA CYS A 13 19.08 -1.40 -16.11
C CYS A 13 19.62 -0.39 -17.13
N LYS A 14 18.80 -0.06 -18.11
CA LYS A 14 18.99 1.06 -19.04
C LYS A 14 18.15 2.26 -18.57
N VAL A 15 18.79 3.43 -18.49
CA VAL A 15 18.11 4.69 -18.18
C VAL A 15 17.25 5.11 -19.39
N LEU A 16 16.00 5.53 -19.12
CA LEU A 16 15.03 5.88 -20.16
C LEU A 16 14.89 7.40 -20.36
N ASN A 17 15.34 8.20 -19.39
CA ASN A 17 15.21 9.65 -19.38
C ASN A 17 16.34 10.29 -18.56
N ASN A 18 16.69 11.54 -18.88
CA ASN A 18 17.67 12.30 -18.10
C ASN A 18 17.05 12.75 -16.76
N GLY A 19 17.89 12.92 -15.74
CA GLY A 19 17.50 13.45 -14.42
C GLY A 19 18.60 13.29 -13.38
N ASP A 20 18.51 14.05 -12.29
CA ASP A 20 19.45 13.98 -11.17
C ASP A 20 18.96 12.97 -10.11
N LEU A 21 19.87 12.16 -9.58
CA LEU A 21 19.61 11.22 -8.50
C LEU A 21 20.23 11.75 -7.19
N GLY A 22 19.40 11.96 -6.18
CA GLY A 22 19.86 12.24 -4.82
C GLY A 22 19.88 10.99 -3.94
N GLU A 23 20.14 11.18 -2.65
CA GLU A 23 20.15 10.09 -1.67
C GLU A 23 18.73 9.73 -1.19
N ASN A 24 18.59 8.47 -0.71
CA ASN A 24 17.39 7.91 -0.08
C ASN A 24 16.10 8.14 -0.88
N LYS A 25 16.12 7.81 -2.18
CA LYS A 25 14.95 7.92 -3.05
C LYS A 25 14.13 6.64 -3.03
N GLY A 26 12.80 6.82 -3.08
CA GLY A 26 11.87 5.72 -3.26
C GLY A 26 12.08 5.03 -4.60
N VAL A 27 11.74 3.74 -4.65
CA VAL A 27 11.78 2.92 -5.86
C VAL A 27 10.40 2.33 -6.05
N ASN A 28 9.86 2.52 -7.26
CA ASN A 28 8.58 2.00 -7.68
C ASN A 28 8.80 0.92 -8.74
N LEU A 29 7.99 -0.14 -8.70
CA LEU A 29 8.05 -1.26 -9.64
C LEU A 29 6.66 -1.49 -10.25
N PRO A 30 6.23 -0.63 -11.20
CA PRO A 30 4.90 -0.71 -11.80
C PRO A 30 4.57 -2.11 -12.31
N GLY A 31 3.43 -2.64 -11.86
CA GLY A 31 2.92 -3.95 -12.28
C GLY A 31 3.62 -5.17 -11.65
N VAL A 32 4.53 -4.98 -10.69
CA VAL A 32 5.22 -6.08 -10.01
C VAL A 32 4.63 -6.31 -8.61
N SER A 33 4.26 -7.56 -8.30
CA SER A 33 3.95 -7.95 -6.92
C SER A 33 5.25 -8.06 -6.13
N ILE A 34 5.35 -7.26 -5.07
CA ILE A 34 6.56 -7.21 -4.23
C ILE A 34 6.32 -8.07 -2.99
N ALA A 35 7.23 -8.99 -2.71
CA ALA A 35 7.19 -9.84 -1.52
C ALA A 35 7.73 -9.14 -0.25
N LEU A 36 7.26 -7.92 0.02
CA LEU A 36 7.50 -7.23 1.29
C LEU A 36 6.43 -7.64 2.32
N PRO A 37 6.77 -7.73 3.62
CA PRO A 37 5.77 -7.92 4.68
C PRO A 37 4.76 -6.76 4.69
N ALA A 38 3.59 -6.95 5.31
CA ALA A 38 2.61 -5.88 5.44
C ALA A 38 3.06 -4.77 6.39
N LEU A 39 3.81 -5.15 7.44
CA LEU A 39 4.36 -4.25 8.44
C LEU A 39 5.87 -4.38 8.53
N ALA A 40 6.59 -3.26 8.45
CA ALA A 40 7.97 -3.20 8.91
C ALA A 40 8.03 -3.26 10.44
N GLU A 41 9.20 -3.56 10.99
CA GLU A 41 9.40 -3.60 12.45
C GLU A 41 9.09 -2.26 13.13
N LYS A 42 9.36 -1.14 12.45
CA LYS A 42 8.98 0.18 12.93
C LYS A 42 7.46 0.37 12.93
N ASP A 43 6.77 -0.06 11.88
CA ASP A 43 5.31 0.07 11.78
C ASP A 43 4.63 -0.68 12.92
N LYS A 44 5.13 -1.86 13.29
CA LYS A 44 4.65 -2.61 14.46
C LYS A 44 4.76 -1.80 15.76
N GLN A 45 5.86 -1.08 15.96
CA GLN A 45 6.04 -0.22 17.13
C GLN A 45 5.11 0.99 17.10
N ASP A 46 4.95 1.61 15.94
CA ASP A 46 4.05 2.75 15.75
C ASP A 46 2.58 2.35 16.00
N LEU A 47 2.18 1.12 15.62
CA LEU A 47 0.86 0.56 15.94
C LEU A 47 0.67 0.32 17.44
N ILE A 48 1.67 -0.22 18.13
CA ILE A 48 1.61 -0.41 19.60
C ILE A 48 1.43 0.94 20.28
N PHE A 49 2.21 1.94 19.88
CA PHE A 49 2.05 3.31 20.37
C PHE A 49 0.65 3.86 20.07
N GLY A 50 0.12 3.62 18.87
CA GLY A 50 -1.26 3.96 18.52
C GLY A 50 -2.30 3.34 19.45
N CYS A 51 -2.13 2.06 19.81
CA CYS A 51 -2.98 1.39 20.79
C CYS A 51 -2.89 2.04 22.18
N GLU A 52 -1.67 2.35 22.65
CA GLU A 52 -1.44 3.01 23.94
C GLU A 52 -2.08 4.40 24.01
N GLN A 53 -2.07 5.14 22.89
CA GLN A 53 -2.70 6.47 22.81
C GLN A 53 -4.21 6.41 22.55
N GLY A 54 -4.76 5.25 22.20
CA GLY A 54 -6.18 5.10 21.88
C GLY A 54 -6.61 5.87 20.64
N VAL A 55 -5.82 5.82 19.56
CA VAL A 55 -6.18 6.47 18.29
C VAL A 55 -7.44 5.85 17.68
N ASP A 56 -8.26 6.64 16.99
CA ASP A 56 -9.49 6.13 16.37
C ASP A 56 -9.23 5.34 15.08
N PHE A 57 -8.22 5.75 14.31
CA PHE A 57 -7.93 5.22 12.99
C PHE A 57 -6.44 4.99 12.77
N VAL A 58 -6.13 3.94 12.01
CA VAL A 58 -4.82 3.67 11.43
C VAL A 58 -4.95 3.67 9.91
N ALA A 59 -4.21 4.54 9.24
CA ALA A 59 -4.12 4.55 7.79
C ALA A 59 -2.94 3.68 7.33
N ALA A 60 -3.24 2.43 6.97
CA ALA A 60 -2.23 1.46 6.59
C ALA A 60 -1.74 1.68 5.15
N SER A 61 -0.43 1.87 4.98
CA SER A 61 0.20 2.16 3.68
C SER A 61 0.52 0.89 2.90
N PHE A 62 0.61 0.98 1.57
CA PHE A 62 0.98 -0.12 0.67
C PHE A 62 0.20 -1.44 0.86
N ILE A 63 -1.10 -1.36 1.16
CA ILE A 63 -1.96 -2.54 1.26
C ILE A 63 -2.15 -3.15 -0.13
N ARG A 64 -1.76 -4.41 -0.27
CA ARG A 64 -1.76 -5.13 -1.57
C ARG A 64 -2.78 -6.26 -1.64
N LYS A 65 -3.17 -6.83 -0.50
CA LYS A 65 -3.99 -8.05 -0.42
C LYS A 65 -4.66 -8.15 0.94
N ARG A 66 -5.69 -9.00 1.05
CA ARG A 66 -6.45 -9.22 2.29
C ARG A 66 -5.55 -9.57 3.49
N SER A 67 -4.54 -10.41 3.26
CA SER A 67 -3.65 -10.86 4.35
C SER A 67 -2.91 -9.71 5.03
N ASP A 68 -2.63 -8.63 4.30
CA ASP A 68 -1.95 -7.45 4.85
C ASP A 68 -2.85 -6.76 5.89
N VAL A 69 -4.14 -6.62 5.58
CA VAL A 69 -5.14 -6.05 6.49
C VAL A 69 -5.35 -6.95 7.71
N VAL A 70 -5.38 -8.27 7.50
CA VAL A 70 -5.52 -9.26 8.58
C VAL A 70 -4.33 -9.20 9.53
N GLU A 71 -3.10 -9.11 9.01
CA GLU A 71 -1.88 -8.98 9.83
C GLU A 71 -1.95 -7.74 10.73
N ILE A 72 -2.39 -6.60 10.19
CA ILE A 72 -2.56 -5.36 10.95
C ILE A 72 -3.65 -5.52 12.02
N ARG A 73 -4.79 -6.13 11.67
CA ARG A 73 -5.90 -6.38 12.60
C ARG A 73 -5.44 -7.24 13.77
N GLU A 74 -4.74 -8.33 13.49
CA GLU A 74 -4.20 -9.23 14.51
C GLU A 74 -3.18 -8.53 15.41
N HIS A 75 -2.31 -7.70 14.83
CA HIS A 75 -1.33 -6.93 15.58
C HIS A 75 -1.98 -5.87 16.49
N LEU A 76 -3.00 -5.16 16.00
CA LEU A 76 -3.78 -4.21 16.81
C LEU A 76 -4.48 -4.93 17.97
N LYS A 77 -5.18 -6.03 17.68
CA LYS A 77 -5.89 -6.86 18.67
C LYS A 77 -4.96 -7.38 19.76
N ALA A 78 -3.78 -7.87 19.38
CA ALA A 78 -2.79 -8.36 20.35
C ALA A 78 -2.33 -7.28 21.34
N ASN A 79 -2.52 -6.00 21.02
CA ASN A 79 -2.12 -4.84 21.82
C ASN A 79 -3.33 -4.03 22.34
N GLY A 80 -4.54 -4.61 22.36
CA GLY A 80 -5.75 -3.99 22.90
C GLY A 80 -6.41 -2.94 21.99
N GLY A 81 -6.03 -2.90 20.72
CA GLY A 81 -6.54 -1.97 19.70
C GLY A 81 -7.74 -2.49 18.91
N ASP A 82 -8.54 -3.43 19.43
CA ASP A 82 -9.65 -4.06 18.69
C ASP A 82 -10.67 -3.07 18.11
N ASN A 83 -10.84 -1.90 18.74
CA ASN A 83 -11.78 -0.87 18.31
C ASN A 83 -11.17 0.15 17.33
N ILE A 84 -9.86 0.06 17.06
CA ILE A 84 -9.17 0.96 16.12
C ILE A 84 -9.56 0.57 14.69
N GLN A 85 -10.02 1.55 13.92
CA GLN A 85 -10.43 1.32 12.54
C GLN A 85 -9.23 1.34 11.59
N ILE A 86 -9.17 0.36 10.68
CA ILE A 86 -8.15 0.24 9.66
C ILE A 86 -8.65 0.88 8.36
N ILE A 87 -7.97 1.94 7.94
CA ILE A 87 -8.16 2.59 6.65
C ILE A 87 -7.06 2.13 5.70
N SER A 88 -7.38 1.24 4.77
CA SER A 88 -6.40 0.73 3.82
C SER A 88 -6.13 1.74 2.71
N LYS A 89 -4.86 2.12 2.53
CA LYS A 89 -4.43 3.02 1.45
C LYS A 89 -4.18 2.20 0.18
N ILE A 90 -4.95 2.49 -0.87
CA ILE A 90 -4.78 1.86 -2.19
C ILE A 90 -3.83 2.73 -3.01
N GLU A 91 -2.61 2.23 -3.20
CA GLU A 91 -1.47 2.97 -3.72
C GLU A 91 -0.84 2.36 -4.98
N ASN A 92 -1.13 1.09 -5.28
CA ASN A 92 -0.49 0.39 -6.40
C ASN A 92 -1.48 -0.52 -7.15
N GLN A 93 -0.99 -1.11 -8.25
CA GLN A 93 -1.79 -1.98 -9.10
C GLN A 93 -2.28 -3.24 -8.37
N GLU A 94 -1.46 -3.83 -7.49
CA GLU A 94 -1.82 -5.05 -6.76
C GLU A 94 -2.98 -4.82 -5.79
N GLY A 95 -2.92 -3.74 -5.01
CA GLY A 95 -4.02 -3.33 -4.14
C GLY A 95 -5.29 -2.96 -4.92
N LEU A 96 -5.17 -2.39 -6.13
CA LEU A 96 -6.31 -2.13 -6.99
C LEU A 96 -6.93 -3.43 -7.54
N ASN A 97 -6.11 -4.41 -7.90
CA ASN A 97 -6.57 -5.72 -8.40
C ASN A 97 -7.29 -6.53 -7.31
N ASN A 98 -6.79 -6.47 -6.08
CA ASN A 98 -7.34 -7.18 -4.92
C ASN A 98 -8.31 -6.31 -4.10
N PHE A 99 -8.83 -5.23 -4.69
CA PHE A 99 -9.55 -4.20 -3.95
C PHE A 99 -10.76 -4.76 -3.18
N ASP A 100 -11.54 -5.67 -3.78
CA ASP A 100 -12.76 -6.20 -3.17
C ASP A 100 -12.47 -6.93 -1.85
N GLU A 101 -11.44 -7.77 -1.81
CA GLU A 101 -11.06 -8.51 -0.60
C GLU A 101 -10.39 -7.63 0.47
N ILE A 102 -9.72 -6.55 0.04
CA ILE A 102 -9.15 -5.53 0.94
C ILE A 102 -10.28 -4.73 1.56
N LEU A 103 -11.26 -4.30 0.77
CA LEU A 103 -12.43 -3.56 1.22
C LEU A 103 -13.21 -4.35 2.26
N GLU A 104 -13.46 -5.64 2.02
CA GLU A 104 -14.18 -6.52 2.96
C GLU A 104 -13.47 -6.66 4.31
N ALA A 105 -12.13 -6.63 4.34
CA ALA A 105 -11.34 -6.76 5.57
C ALA A 105 -11.06 -5.43 6.29
N SER A 106 -11.26 -4.30 5.61
CA SER A 106 -10.94 -2.95 6.10
C SER A 106 -12.18 -2.25 6.65
N ASP A 107 -11.99 -1.26 7.51
CA ASP A 107 -13.08 -0.39 7.99
C ASP A 107 -13.30 0.83 7.07
N GLY A 108 -12.28 1.15 6.28
CA GLY A 108 -12.35 2.20 5.27
C GLY A 108 -11.23 2.12 4.25
N ILE A 109 -11.34 2.98 3.24
CA ILE A 109 -10.37 3.08 2.15
C ILE A 109 -9.89 4.51 2.00
N MET A 110 -8.60 4.67 1.77
CA MET A 110 -7.98 5.92 1.33
C MET A 110 -7.48 5.79 -0.11
N VAL A 111 -7.97 6.66 -1.01
CA VAL A 111 -7.52 6.69 -2.41
C VAL A 111 -6.26 7.54 -2.53
N ALA A 112 -5.09 6.89 -2.51
CA ALA A 112 -3.80 7.54 -2.61
C ALA A 112 -3.42 7.81 -4.08
N ARG A 113 -4.11 8.76 -4.71
CA ARG A 113 -3.92 9.10 -6.13
C ARG A 113 -2.48 9.42 -6.53
N GLY A 114 -1.72 10.06 -5.64
CA GLY A 114 -0.34 10.47 -5.90
C GLY A 114 0.55 9.25 -6.15
N ASP A 115 0.55 8.33 -5.19
CA ASP A 115 1.30 7.07 -5.28
C ASP A 115 0.78 6.19 -6.43
N MET A 116 -0.55 6.06 -6.54
CA MET A 116 -1.18 5.30 -7.62
C MET A 116 -0.81 5.83 -9.01
N GLY A 117 -0.70 7.15 -9.19
CA GLY A 117 -0.28 7.77 -10.45
C GLY A 117 1.19 7.53 -10.83
N VAL A 118 2.00 7.01 -9.91
CA VAL A 118 3.37 6.51 -10.20
C VAL A 118 3.33 5.04 -10.66
N GLU A 119 2.32 4.29 -10.24
CA GLU A 119 2.20 2.83 -10.43
C GLU A 119 1.31 2.41 -11.61
N ILE A 120 0.33 3.23 -11.99
CA ILE A 120 -0.62 2.94 -13.09
C ILE A 120 -0.66 4.08 -14.12
N PRO A 121 -1.19 3.85 -15.34
CA PRO A 121 -1.35 4.92 -16.33
C PRO A 121 -2.15 6.10 -15.77
N VAL A 122 -1.70 7.32 -16.04
CA VAL A 122 -2.25 8.54 -15.42
C VAL A 122 -3.74 8.73 -15.72
N GLU A 123 -4.19 8.31 -16.90
CA GLU A 123 -5.58 8.33 -17.33
C GLU A 123 -6.47 7.34 -16.56
N GLU A 124 -5.90 6.26 -16.02
CA GLU A 124 -6.64 5.24 -15.27
C GLU A 124 -6.91 5.66 -13.81
N VAL A 125 -6.09 6.55 -13.25
CA VAL A 125 -6.19 7.02 -11.85
C VAL A 125 -7.58 7.55 -11.51
N ILE A 126 -8.22 8.30 -12.42
CA ILE A 126 -9.56 8.84 -12.18
C ILE A 126 -10.64 7.75 -12.21
N PHE A 127 -10.47 6.73 -13.04
CA PHE A 127 -11.40 5.61 -13.12
C PHE A 127 -11.27 4.71 -11.90
N ALA A 128 -10.04 4.42 -11.47
CA ALA A 128 -9.74 3.72 -10.22
C ALA A 128 -10.37 4.43 -9.02
N GLN A 129 -10.19 5.74 -8.89
CA GLN A 129 -10.85 6.52 -7.83
C GLN A 129 -12.38 6.37 -7.88
N LYS A 130 -12.99 6.56 -9.06
CA LYS A 130 -14.45 6.46 -9.21
C LYS A 130 -14.98 5.07 -8.89
N MET A 131 -14.24 4.03 -9.25
CA MET A 131 -14.57 2.64 -8.94
C MET A 131 -14.59 2.43 -7.43
N ILE A 132 -13.50 2.78 -6.74
CA ILE A 132 -13.35 2.66 -5.29
C ILE A 132 -14.48 3.42 -4.56
N SER A 133 -14.71 4.68 -4.91
CA SER A 133 -15.73 5.52 -4.27
C SER A 133 -17.16 5.01 -4.50
N LYS A 134 -17.45 4.27 -5.58
CA LYS A 134 -18.78 3.70 -5.84
C LYS A 134 -19.03 2.40 -5.10
N MET A 135 -17.97 1.63 -4.83
CA MET A 135 -18.10 0.36 -4.12
C MET A 135 -18.23 0.54 -2.62
N TYR A 136 -17.57 1.55 -2.04
CA TYR A 136 -17.66 1.83 -0.60
C TYR A 136 -19.09 2.01 -0.06
N PRO A 137 -20.01 2.80 -0.67
CA PRO A 137 -21.39 2.92 -0.17
C PRO A 137 -22.25 1.65 -0.35
N ARG A 138 -21.70 0.55 -0.86
CA ARG A 138 -22.40 -0.74 -1.06
C ARG A 138 -21.81 -1.89 -0.22
N ALA A 139 -20.71 -1.65 0.49
CA ALA A 139 -20.07 -2.60 1.39
C ALA A 139 -20.61 -2.46 2.81
#